data_AF-A0A7L4GVD7-F1
#
_entry.id   AF-A0A7L4GVD7-F1
#
_cell.length_a   1.000
_cell.length_b   1.000
_cell.length_c   1.000
_cell.angle_alpha   90.00
_cell.angle_beta   90.00
_cell.angle_gamma   90.00
#
_symmetry.space_group_name_H-M   'P 1'
#
loop_
_entity.id
_entity.type
_entity.pdbx_description
1 polymer ?
#
loop_
_entity_poly.entity_id
_entity_poly.type
_entity_poly.pdbx_seq_one_letter_code
_entity_poly.pdbx_strand_id
1 'polypeptide(L)' 'QIFGPVQPIMKFKSIEEVIKRANSTEYGLTAAVFTKNLDRALTLTSALQSGTVWINCYNVLYAQAPFGGFKMSGNGREL' A
#
# COMPACT_ATOMS: atom_id res chain seq x y z
N GLN A 1 -9.72 5.35 10.38
CA GLN A 1 -9.67 3.86 10.35
C GLN A 1 -10.87 3.32 11.12
N ILE A 2 -11.53 2.26 10.63
CA ILE A 2 -12.77 1.72 11.24
C ILE A 2 -12.49 0.62 12.29
N PHE A 3 -11.38 -0.12 12.16
CA PHE A 3 -11.01 -1.23 13.08
C PHE A 3 -12.07 -2.33 13.25
N GLY A 4 -12.90 -2.55 12.23
CA GLY A 4 -13.90 -3.61 12.17
C GLY A 4 -14.00 -4.22 10.77
N PRO A 5 -14.84 -5.25 10.56
CA PRO A 5 -14.94 -6.00 9.30
C PRO A 5 -15.71 -5.20 8.22
N VAL A 6 -15.16 -4.06 7.79
CA VAL A 6 -15.76 -3.14 6.81
C VAL A 6 -14.75 -2.82 5.71
N GLN A 7 -15.14 -3.06 4.45
CA GLN A 7 -14.29 -2.81 3.29
C GLN A 7 -15.00 -1.92 2.25
N PRO A 8 -14.54 -0.66 2.04
CA PRO A 8 -15.06 0.17 0.97
C PRO A 8 -14.48 -0.29 -0.38
N ILE A 9 -15.35 -0.46 -1.39
CA ILE A 9 -14.96 -0.81 -2.76
C ILE A 9 -15.14 0.42 -3.66
N MET A 10 -14.06 0.84 -4.31
CA MET A 10 -14.04 2.05 -5.14
C MET A 10 -13.50 1.72 -6.54
N LYS A 11 -14.23 2.13 -7.58
CA LYS A 11 -13.75 2.06 -8.97
C LYS A 11 -12.71 3.15 -9.25
N PHE A 12 -11.84 2.90 -10.21
CA PHE A 12 -10.90 3.88 -10.78
C PHE A 12 -10.73 3.61 -12.27
N LYS A 13 -10.20 4.58 -13.02
CA LYS A 13 -10.03 4.47 -14.48
C LYS A 13 -8.57 4.50 -14.93
N SER A 14 -7.69 5.15 -14.18
CA SER A 14 -6.27 5.24 -14.54
C SER A 14 -5.32 4.97 -13.36
N ILE A 15 -4.05 4.67 -13.70
CA ILE A 15 -3.00 4.42 -12.70
C ILE A 15 -2.68 5.70 -11.93
N GLU A 16 -2.65 6.84 -12.62
CA GLU A 16 -2.36 8.15 -12.04
C GLU A 16 -3.47 8.56 -11.05
N GLU A 17 -4.73 8.32 -11.41
CA GLU A 17 -5.88 8.54 -10.54
C GLU A 17 -5.76 7.72 -9.25
N VAL A 18 -5.48 6.41 -9.37
CA VAL A 18 -5.44 5.53 -8.21
C VAL A 18 -4.22 5.79 -7.33
N ILE A 19 -3.06 6.16 -7.90
CA ILE A 19 -1.89 6.60 -7.13
C ILE A 19 -2.23 7.85 -6.31
N LYS A 20 -2.81 8.87 -6.96
CA LYS A 20 -3.20 10.12 -6.28
C LYS A 20 -4.18 9.83 -5.14
N ARG A 21 -5.20 9.00 -5.40
CA ARG A 21 -6.21 8.65 -4.39
C ARG A 21 -5.63 7.80 -3.26
N ALA A 22 -4.79 6.81 -3.56
CA ALA A 22 -4.16 5.95 -2.56
C ALA A 22 -3.21 6.73 -1.64
N ASN A 23 -2.52 7.75 -2.16
CA ASN A 23 -1.65 8.62 -1.37
C ASN A 23 -2.41 9.76 -0.67
N SER A 24 -3.68 10.01 -1.00
CA SER A 24 -4.54 11.06 -0.42
C SER A 24 -5.11 10.66 0.94
N THR A 25 -4.21 10.31 1.85
CA THR A 25 -4.48 9.94 3.24
C THR A 25 -3.32 10.38 4.11
N GLU A 26 -3.58 10.65 5.39
CA GLU A 26 -2.56 10.95 6.40
C GLU A 26 -1.75 9.71 6.79
N TYR A 27 -2.22 8.52 6.42
CA TYR A 27 -1.61 7.24 6.75
C TYR A 27 -0.82 6.66 5.57
N GLY A 28 0.05 5.69 5.87
CA GLY A 28 0.89 5.01 4.89
C GLY A 28 1.54 3.75 5.45
N LEU A 29 0.78 2.88 6.12
CA LEU A 29 1.33 1.68 6.74
C LEU A 29 1.68 0.63 5.68
N THR A 30 0.68 0.18 4.94
CA THR A 30 0.82 -0.85 3.90
C THR A 30 -0.05 -0.54 2.69
N ALA A 31 0.39 -0.99 1.52
CA ALA A 31 -0.43 -1.06 0.32
C ALA A 31 -0.27 -2.42 -0.37
N ALA A 32 -1.16 -2.72 -1.32
CA ALA A 32 -1.00 -3.88 -2.17
C ALA A 32 -1.49 -3.63 -3.59
N VAL A 33 -0.84 -4.29 -4.53
CA VAL A 33 -1.07 -4.17 -5.97
C VAL A 33 -1.34 -5.57 -6.53
N PHE A 34 -2.47 -5.72 -7.21
CA PHE A 34 -2.83 -6.96 -7.90
C PHE A 34 -2.81 -6.73 -9.41
N THR A 35 -1.82 -7.30 -10.09
CA THR A 35 -1.61 -7.13 -11.53
C THR A 35 -0.74 -8.27 -12.08
N LYS A 36 -0.96 -8.64 -13.34
CA LYS A 36 -0.07 -9.52 -14.10
C LYS A 36 0.97 -8.77 -14.93
N ASN A 37 0.81 -7.45 -15.07
CA ASN A 37 1.73 -6.60 -15.83
C ASN A 37 2.84 -6.07 -14.92
N LEU A 38 4.09 -6.34 -15.27
CA LEU A 38 5.27 -5.99 -14.50
C LEU A 38 5.50 -4.48 -14.42
N ASP A 39 5.37 -3.75 -15.53
CA ASP A 39 5.57 -2.29 -15.55
C ASP A 39 4.60 -1.56 -14.63
N ARG A 40 3.34 -2.01 -14.61
CA ARG A 40 2.33 -1.51 -13.68
C ARG A 40 2.68 -1.81 -12.23
N ALA A 41 3.18 -3.02 -11.96
CA ALA A 41 3.60 -3.39 -10.62
C ALA A 41 4.71 -2.46 -10.13
N LEU A 42 5.80 -2.33 -10.90
CA LEU A 42 6.95 -1.50 -10.55
C LEU A 42 6.60 -0.01 -10.44
N THR A 43 5.75 0.49 -11.34
CA THR A 43 5.26 1.88 -11.31
C THR A 43 4.48 2.15 -10.03
N LEU A 44 3.52 1.28 -9.68
CA LEU A 44 2.69 1.44 -8.49
C LEU A 44 3.52 1.29 -7.21
N THR A 45 4.41 0.29 -7.12
CA THR A 45 5.23 0.11 -5.91
C THR A 45 6.17 1.27 -5.66
N SER A 46 6.67 1.93 -6.72
CA SER A 46 7.55 3.10 -6.58
C SER A 46 6.79 4.38 -6.22
N ALA A 47 5.51 4.47 -6.58
CA ALA A 47 4.71 5.69 -6.40
C ALA A 47 3.89 5.72 -5.10
N LEU A 48 3.57 4.55 -4.52
CA LEU A 48 2.77 4.45 -3.30
C LEU A 48 3.60 4.83 -2.07
N GLN A 49 3.08 5.77 -1.28
CA GLN A 49 3.71 6.25 -0.04
C GLN A 49 3.32 5.34 1.13
N SER A 50 3.86 4.13 1.15
CA SER A 50 3.57 3.11 2.17
C SER A 50 4.84 2.38 2.61
N GLY A 51 4.85 1.94 3.85
CA GLY A 51 5.95 1.19 4.46
C GLY A 51 6.28 -0.11 3.75
N THR A 52 5.23 -0.89 3.49
CA THR A 52 5.29 -2.16 2.78
C THR A 52 4.31 -2.13 1.62
N VAL A 53 4.75 -2.56 0.43
CA VAL A 53 3.88 -2.74 -0.72
C VAL A 53 3.96 -4.19 -1.19
N TRP A 54 2.85 -4.92 -1.11
CA TRP A 54 2.76 -6.29 -1.60
C TRP A 54 2.32 -6.34 -3.06
N ILE A 55 2.88 -7.28 -3.83
CA ILE A 55 2.46 -7.55 -5.22
C ILE A 55 1.83 -8.94 -5.26
N ASN A 56 0.56 -9.02 -5.65
CA ASN A 56 -0.21 -10.27 -5.78
C ASN A 56 -0.31 -11.12 -4.49
N CYS A 57 -0.08 -10.51 -3.32
CA CYS A 57 -0.34 -11.08 -2.01
C CYS A 57 -0.80 -9.97 -1.04
N TYR A 58 -1.25 -10.34 0.16
CA TYR A 58 -1.64 -9.39 1.18
C TYR A 58 -1.37 -9.98 2.57
N ASN A 59 -0.92 -9.15 3.51
CA ASN A 59 -0.69 -9.54 4.90
C ASN A 59 0.34 -10.67 5.06
N VAL A 60 1.39 -10.65 4.24
CA VAL A 60 2.52 -11.60 4.33
C VAL A 60 3.67 -10.89 5.04
N LEU A 61 4.05 -11.39 6.21
CA LEU A 61 5.07 -10.80 7.08
C LEU A 61 6.20 -11.80 7.31
N TYR A 62 7.43 -11.29 7.40
CA TYR A 62 8.63 -12.07 7.66
C TYR A 62 9.50 -11.30 8.65
N ALA A 63 10.11 -11.99 9.62
CA ALA A 63 10.98 -11.38 10.63
C ALA A 63 12.30 -10.81 10.05
N GLN A 64 12.60 -11.10 8.78
CA GLN A 64 13.76 -10.56 8.07
C GLN A 64 13.39 -9.34 7.21
N ALA A 65 12.10 -9.05 7.05
CA ALA A 65 11.60 -7.99 6.19
C ALA A 65 11.10 -6.82 7.06
N PRO A 66 11.72 -5.63 6.96
CA PRO A 66 11.34 -4.50 7.80
C PRO A 66 9.90 -4.07 7.53
N PHE A 67 9.19 -3.73 8.59
CA PHE A 67 7.83 -3.25 8.58
C PHE A 67 7.72 -1.96 9.38
N GLY A 68 7.02 -0.98 8.83
CA GLY A 68 6.78 0.28 9.52
C GLY A 68 6.30 1.34 8.56
N GLY A 69 5.46 2.25 9.04
CA GLY A 69 4.68 3.14 8.18
C GLY A 69 5.43 4.35 7.63
N PHE A 70 4.71 5.06 6.76
CA PHE A 70 4.97 6.42 6.33
C PHE A 70 3.97 7.38 7.01
N LYS A 71 4.30 8.67 7.03
CA LYS A 71 3.41 9.74 7.52
C LYS A 71 2.96 9.47 8.97
N MET A 72 1.67 9.61 9.27
CA MET A 72 1.10 9.36 10.60
C MET A 72 1.02 7.87 10.95
N SER A 73 1.44 6.96 10.06
CA SER A 73 1.54 5.52 10.39
C SER A 73 2.82 5.14 11.13
N GLY A 74 3.64 6.12 11.52
CA GLY A 74 4.76 5.92 12.43
C GLY A 74 6.11 6.29 11.83
N ASN A 75 7.13 6.27 12.70
CA ASN A 75 8.53 6.49 12.35
C ASN A 75 9.36 5.32 12.91
N GLY A 76 10.38 4.89 12.18
CA GLY A 76 11.13 3.67 12.46
C GLY A 76 10.62 2.46 11.65
N ARG A 77 11.33 1.35 11.81
CA ARG A 77 11.03 0.05 11.21
C ARG A 77 11.30 -1.03 12.25
N GLU A 78 10.41 -2.00 12.32
CA GLU A 78 10.45 -3.17 13.21
C GLU A 78 10.13 -4.42 12.38
N LEU A 79 9.89 -5.54 13.08
CA LEU A 79 9.75 -6.93 12.57
C LEU A 79 11.06 -7.65 12.26
#